data_AF-A0A925JA45-F1
#
_entry.id   AF-A0A925JA45-F1
#
_cell.length_a   1.000
_cell.length_b   1.000
_cell.length_c   1.000
_cell.angle_alpha   90.00
_cell.angle_beta   90.00
_cell.angle_gamma   90.00
#
_symmetry.space_group_name_H-M   'P 1'
#
loop_
_entity.id
_entity.type
_entity.pdbx_description
1 polymer ?
#
loop_
_entity_poly.entity_id
_entity_poly.type
_entity_poly.pdbx_seq_one_letter_code
_entity_poly.pdbx_strand_id
1 'polypeptide(L)'
;PITLARAVMEKSPHVMMVGDGAEKFAREQKIEIVDEKYFWTQPRWDGLQKILKEEKEKAATKKVGSNSAPASELPYNKFGTVGAVALDKNGDLSAGTSTGGMTNKRYGRVGDAPIIGAGTYANNETCAVSATGWGEYFIRLGVARDISALMEYRGQTVQQAADMVIQNKLQKLGGDGGIIAVDKFGNIGISFNSEGMYRAYINVDGKPVVEIYK
;
A
#
# COMPACT_ATOMS: atom_id res chain seq x y z
N PRO A 1 13.56 -0.39 -4.10
CA PRO A 1 12.39 -1.01 -4.78
C PRO A 1 11.71 -0.12 -5.84
N ILE A 2 11.25 1.09 -5.48
CA ILE A 2 10.51 1.95 -6.41
C ILE A 2 11.32 2.36 -7.66
N THR A 3 12.63 2.59 -7.51
CA THR A 3 13.55 2.84 -8.64
C THR A 3 13.60 1.66 -9.62
N LEU A 4 13.60 0.43 -9.11
CA LEU A 4 13.57 -0.77 -9.93
C LEU A 4 12.21 -0.93 -10.64
N ALA A 5 11.10 -0.66 -9.95
CA ALA A 5 9.78 -0.68 -10.57
C ALA A 5 9.69 0.31 -11.76
N ARG A 6 10.27 1.51 -11.60
CA ARG A 6 10.36 2.48 -12.70
C ARG A 6 11.24 1.98 -13.85
N ALA A 7 12.37 1.33 -13.55
CA ALA A 7 13.20 0.74 -14.60
C ALA A 7 12.49 -0.41 -15.34
N VAL A 8 11.68 -1.22 -14.65
CA VAL A 8 10.84 -2.25 -15.31
C VAL A 8 9.88 -1.58 -16.30
N MET A 9 9.21 -0.49 -15.89
CA MET A 9 8.31 0.27 -16.75
C MET A 9 9.01 0.89 -17.97
N GLU A 10 10.18 1.49 -17.78
CA GLU A 10 10.83 2.29 -18.85
C GLU A 10 11.80 1.49 -19.72
N LYS A 11 12.33 0.37 -19.21
CA LYS A 11 13.45 -0.36 -19.82
C LYS A 11 13.14 -1.84 -20.06
N SER A 12 11.86 -2.22 -20.03
CA SER A 12 11.41 -3.56 -20.38
C SER A 12 10.03 -3.52 -21.03
N PRO A 13 9.61 -4.56 -21.77
CA PRO A 13 8.23 -4.69 -22.27
C PRO A 13 7.27 -5.26 -21.21
N HIS A 14 7.68 -5.36 -19.95
CA HIS A 14 6.93 -6.02 -18.88
C HIS A 14 6.42 -5.01 -17.83
N VAL A 15 5.31 -5.37 -17.18
CA VAL A 15 4.70 -4.54 -16.12
C VAL A 15 5.26 -4.88 -14.74
N MET A 16 5.63 -6.14 -14.50
CA MET A 16 6.01 -6.64 -13.18
C MET A 16 7.10 -7.70 -13.27
N MET A 17 8.07 -7.63 -12.36
CA MET A 17 9.12 -8.64 -12.16
C MET A 17 9.24 -8.96 -10.66
N VAL A 18 9.59 -10.20 -10.33
CA VAL A 18 9.62 -10.69 -8.93
C VAL A 18 10.88 -11.51 -8.64
N GLY A 19 11.26 -11.55 -7.37
CA GLY A 19 12.36 -12.37 -6.85
C GLY A 19 13.69 -12.16 -7.57
N ASP A 20 14.47 -13.24 -7.69
CA ASP A 20 15.81 -13.24 -8.28
C ASP A 20 15.85 -12.69 -9.71
N GLY A 21 14.79 -12.88 -10.50
CA GLY A 21 14.67 -12.31 -11.84
C GLY A 21 14.64 -10.77 -11.83
N ALA A 22 13.95 -10.18 -10.86
CA ALA A 22 13.91 -8.73 -10.68
C ALA A 22 15.28 -8.19 -10.24
N GLU A 23 16.00 -8.91 -9.36
CA GLU A 23 17.35 -8.52 -8.95
C GLU A 23 18.37 -8.63 -10.07
N LYS A 24 18.27 -9.69 -10.90
CA LYS A 24 19.10 -9.83 -12.09
C LYS A 24 18.89 -8.63 -13.03
N PHE A 25 17.63 -8.27 -13.29
CA PHE A 25 17.31 -7.10 -14.09
C PHE A 25 17.85 -5.80 -13.47
N ALA A 26 17.75 -5.65 -12.14
CA ALA A 26 18.31 -4.49 -11.43
C ALA A 26 19.83 -4.33 -11.68
N ARG A 27 20.58 -5.43 -11.66
CA ARG A 27 22.02 -5.44 -11.97
C ARG A 27 22.30 -5.07 -13.42
N GLU A 28 21.53 -5.60 -14.38
CA GLU A 28 21.63 -5.24 -15.80
C GLU A 28 21.38 -3.74 -16.03
N GLN A 29 20.44 -3.17 -15.29
CA GLN A 29 20.12 -1.73 -15.31
C GLN A 29 21.07 -0.87 -14.45
N LYS A 30 22.11 -1.46 -13.86
CA LYS A 30 23.10 -0.79 -13.00
C LYS A 30 22.49 -0.05 -11.81
N ILE A 31 21.38 -0.59 -11.27
CA ILE A 31 20.76 -0.08 -10.05
C ILE A 31 21.59 -0.58 -8.86
N GLU A 32 21.82 0.31 -7.89
CA GLU A 32 22.55 -0.03 -6.67
C GLU A 32 21.88 -1.20 -5.93
N ILE A 33 22.68 -2.21 -5.63
CA ILE A 33 22.27 -3.35 -4.81
C ILE A 33 22.97 -3.20 -3.47
N VAL A 34 22.18 -3.15 -2.40
CA VAL A 34 22.66 -3.03 -1.02
C VAL A 34 22.54 -4.38 -0.31
N ASP A 35 23.34 -4.57 0.74
CA ASP A 35 23.22 -5.70 1.66
C ASP A 35 21.88 -5.63 2.41
N GLU A 36 21.24 -6.78 2.67
CA GLU A 36 19.95 -6.85 3.37
C GLU A 36 19.97 -6.16 4.75
N LYS A 37 21.12 -6.13 5.43
CA LYS A 37 21.32 -5.44 6.71
C LYS A 37 21.03 -3.95 6.62
N TYR A 38 21.10 -3.36 5.43
CA TYR A 38 20.70 -1.97 5.19
C TYR A 38 19.26 -1.69 5.63
N PHE A 39 18.34 -2.65 5.43
CA PHE A 39 16.93 -2.50 5.78
C PHE A 39 16.59 -2.97 7.20
N TRP A 40 17.55 -3.59 7.89
CA TRP A 40 17.35 -4.10 9.24
C TRP A 40 17.38 -2.95 10.26
N THR A 41 16.46 -2.98 11.23
CA THR A 41 16.47 -2.05 12.36
C THR A 41 16.09 -2.79 13.64
N GLN A 42 16.72 -2.41 14.76
CA GLN A 42 16.44 -3.00 16.07
C GLN A 42 14.94 -2.97 16.43
N PRO A 43 14.20 -1.86 16.24
CA PRO A 43 12.77 -1.83 16.60
C PRO A 43 11.91 -2.82 15.79
N ARG A 44 12.21 -3.01 14.51
CA ARG A 44 11.48 -3.98 13.67
C ARG A 44 11.84 -5.42 14.04
N TRP A 45 13.10 -5.66 14.43
CA TRP A 45 13.54 -6.96 14.93
C TRP A 45 12.86 -7.33 16.26
N ASP A 46 12.82 -6.40 17.22
CA ASP A 46 12.16 -6.62 18.51
C ASP A 46 10.66 -6.89 18.33
N GLY A 47 10.01 -6.17 17.41
CA GLY A 47 8.64 -6.43 17.01
C GLY A 47 8.42 -7.85 16.48
N LEU A 48 9.32 -8.35 15.64
CA LEU A 48 9.27 -9.74 15.16
C LEU A 48 9.44 -10.75 16.32
N GLN A 49 10.43 -10.53 17.20
CA GLN A 49 10.67 -11.43 18.33
C GLN A 49 9.46 -11.52 19.27
N LYS A 50 8.78 -10.40 19.51
CA LYS A 50 7.55 -10.36 20.29
C LYS A 50 6.44 -11.21 19.67
N ILE A 51 6.19 -11.08 18.35
CA ILE A 51 5.17 -11.87 17.65
C ILE A 51 5.49 -13.37 17.74
N LEU A 52 6.74 -13.75 17.49
CA LEU A 52 7.15 -15.16 17.55
C LEU A 52 6.99 -15.76 18.95
N LYS A 53 7.23 -14.97 20.00
CA LYS A 53 7.00 -15.38 21.38
C LYS A 53 5.50 -15.60 21.66
N GLU A 54 4.65 -14.63 21.29
CA GLU A 54 3.20 -14.73 21.46
C GLU A 54 2.60 -15.92 20.69
N GLU A 55 3.07 -16.19 19.47
CA GLU A 55 2.63 -17.34 18.68
C GLU A 55 3.00 -18.67 19.34
N LYS A 56 4.21 -18.78 19.90
CA LYS A 56 4.64 -19.98 20.66
C LYS A 56 3.79 -20.18 21.92
N GLU A 57 3.52 -19.13 22.68
CA GLU A 57 2.68 -19.18 23.88
C GLU A 57 1.24 -19.59 23.54
N LYS A 58 0.67 -19.05 22.46
CA LYS A 58 -0.66 -19.44 21.95
C LYS A 58 -0.69 -20.89 21.44
N ALA A 59 0.37 -21.34 20.78
CA ALA A 59 0.48 -22.73 20.33
C ALA A 59 0.56 -23.71 21.51
N ALA A 60 1.24 -23.34 22.61
CA ALA A 60 1.34 -24.15 23.82
C ALA A 60 0.03 -24.23 24.62
N THR A 61 -0.89 -23.27 24.45
CA THR A 61 -2.15 -23.17 25.19
C THR A 61 -3.38 -23.63 24.38
N LYS A 62 -3.26 -23.88 23.07
CA LYS A 62 -4.36 -24.38 22.24
C LYS A 62 -4.65 -25.86 22.50
N LYS A 63 -5.81 -26.15 23.10
CA LYS A 63 -6.48 -27.46 22.96
C LYS A 63 -6.84 -27.71 21.49
N VAL A 64 -6.61 -28.93 21.01
CA VAL A 64 -6.94 -29.41 19.66
C VAL A 64 -8.41 -29.09 19.35
N GLY A 65 -8.68 -28.25 18.34
CA GLY A 65 -10.03 -28.09 17.77
C GLY A 65 -10.57 -26.68 17.50
N SER A 66 -9.88 -25.58 17.84
CA SER A 66 -10.40 -24.23 17.50
C SER A 66 -9.74 -23.65 16.24
N ASN A 67 -10.53 -23.59 15.15
CA ASN A 67 -10.24 -22.74 13.99
C ASN A 67 -10.36 -21.27 14.41
N SER A 68 -9.28 -20.72 14.95
CA SER A 68 -9.15 -19.28 15.19
C SER A 68 -8.51 -18.62 13.97
N ALA A 69 -9.14 -17.53 13.51
CA ALA A 69 -8.64 -16.65 12.46
C ALA A 69 -7.16 -16.28 12.70
N PRO A 70 -6.37 -16.05 11.63
CA PRO A 70 -4.95 -15.77 11.77
C PRO A 70 -4.74 -14.53 12.63
N ALA A 71 -3.86 -14.68 13.62
CA ALA A 71 -3.49 -13.64 14.57
C ALA A 71 -3.01 -12.37 13.83
N SER A 72 -3.68 -11.24 14.03
CA SER A 72 -3.05 -9.92 13.91
C SER A 72 -3.91 -8.80 14.54
N GLU A 73 -4.16 -8.91 15.84
CA GLU A 73 -4.73 -7.81 16.65
C GLU A 73 -3.66 -6.83 17.17
N LEU A 74 -2.38 -7.02 16.83
CA LEU A 74 -1.35 -6.04 17.19
C LEU A 74 -1.35 -4.91 16.15
N PRO A 75 -1.64 -3.65 16.54
CA PRO A 75 -1.66 -2.51 15.64
C PRO A 75 -0.31 -2.32 14.94
N TYR A 76 0.81 -2.70 15.55
CA TYR A 76 2.15 -2.52 14.96
C TYR A 76 2.51 -3.44 13.78
N ASN A 77 1.68 -4.43 13.44
CA ASN A 77 2.07 -5.50 12.51
C ASN A 77 1.76 -5.22 11.03
N LYS A 78 1.00 -4.17 10.74
CA LYS A 78 0.44 -3.88 9.40
C LYS A 78 0.96 -2.59 8.76
N PHE A 79 1.71 -1.76 9.49
CA PHE A 79 2.08 -0.41 9.05
C PHE A 79 3.55 -0.31 8.64
N GLY A 80 3.76 -0.28 7.31
CA GLY A 80 5.08 -0.10 6.69
C GLY A 80 5.02 0.23 5.19
N THR A 81 3.82 0.48 4.66
CA THR A 81 3.64 0.93 3.27
C THR A 81 3.69 2.44 3.22
N VAL A 82 4.42 2.95 2.24
CA VAL A 82 4.48 4.37 1.89
C VAL A 82 4.08 4.52 0.42
N GLY A 83 3.61 5.71 0.05
CA GLY A 83 3.39 6.01 -1.34
C GLY A 83 3.12 7.49 -1.58
N ALA A 84 3.05 7.82 -2.86
CA ALA A 84 2.87 9.17 -3.35
C ALA A 84 1.96 9.15 -4.58
N VAL A 85 1.19 10.22 -4.73
CA VAL A 85 0.41 10.52 -5.93
C VAL A 85 0.67 11.97 -6.32
N ALA A 86 0.67 12.26 -7.62
CA ALA A 86 0.93 13.60 -8.11
C ALA A 86 0.15 13.86 -9.41
N LEU A 87 -0.25 15.12 -9.58
CA LEU A 87 -0.71 15.71 -10.83
C LEU A 87 0.34 16.74 -11.25
N ASP A 88 0.88 16.63 -12.46
CA ASP A 88 1.86 17.57 -12.97
C ASP A 88 1.24 18.72 -13.78
N LYS A 89 2.08 19.68 -14.22
CA LYS A 89 1.65 20.85 -14.98
C LYS A 89 1.13 20.54 -16.40
N ASN A 90 1.41 19.33 -16.91
CA ASN A 90 0.93 18.88 -18.22
C ASN A 90 -0.43 18.17 -18.09
N GLY A 91 -0.90 17.93 -16.86
CA GLY A 91 -2.12 17.19 -16.58
C GLY A 91 -1.89 15.69 -16.41
N ASP A 92 -0.64 15.24 -16.26
CA ASP A 92 -0.32 13.83 -16.09
C ASP A 92 -0.42 13.39 -14.63
N LEU A 93 -1.15 12.30 -14.41
CA LEU A 93 -1.34 11.66 -13.12
C LEU A 93 -0.33 10.53 -12.93
N SER A 94 0.30 10.49 -11.76
CA SER A 94 1.26 9.45 -11.39
C SER A 94 1.01 8.94 -9.98
N ALA A 95 1.24 7.64 -9.78
CA ALA A 95 1.17 6.99 -8.47
C ALA A 95 2.36 6.05 -8.27
N GLY A 96 2.85 5.97 -7.04
CA GLY A 96 3.88 5.01 -6.66
C GLY A 96 3.72 4.56 -5.21
N THR A 97 3.80 3.26 -4.97
CA THR A 97 3.66 2.66 -3.64
C THR A 97 4.81 1.67 -3.39
N SER A 98 5.35 1.66 -2.18
CA SER A 98 6.45 0.77 -1.79
C SER A 98 6.27 0.29 -0.35
N THR A 99 6.66 -0.95 -0.08
CA THR A 99 6.46 -1.57 1.24
C THR A 99 7.48 -2.65 1.52
N GLY A 100 7.80 -2.85 2.81
CA GLY A 100 8.46 -4.07 3.30
C GLY A 100 7.50 -5.25 3.45
N GLY A 101 6.18 -4.99 3.39
CA GLY A 101 5.12 -5.94 3.67
C GLY A 101 4.75 -5.97 5.16
N MET A 102 4.31 -7.14 5.62
CA MET A 102 3.90 -7.36 7.01
C MET A 102 5.03 -7.98 7.83
N THR A 103 5.11 -7.64 9.11
CA THR A 103 5.97 -8.36 10.05
C THR A 103 5.53 -9.82 10.14
N ASN A 104 6.49 -10.74 10.19
CA ASN A 104 6.25 -12.20 10.21
C ASN A 104 5.50 -12.73 8.96
N LYS A 105 5.59 -12.05 7.81
CA LYS A 105 5.03 -12.57 6.56
C LYS A 105 5.69 -13.92 6.19
N ARG A 106 4.90 -14.84 5.64
CA ARG A 106 5.47 -16.06 5.05
C ARG A 106 6.32 -15.70 3.83
N TYR A 107 7.36 -16.49 3.60
CA TYR A 107 8.22 -16.39 2.42
C TYR A 107 7.38 -16.29 1.15
N GLY A 108 7.76 -15.37 0.26
CA GLY A 108 7.04 -15.14 -1.00
C GLY A 108 5.65 -14.49 -0.88
N ARG A 109 5.14 -14.16 0.32
CA ARG A 109 3.86 -13.43 0.44
C ARG A 109 3.98 -12.04 -0.19
N VAL A 110 3.07 -11.76 -1.14
CA VAL A 110 2.94 -10.48 -1.83
C VAL A 110 1.68 -9.76 -1.36
N GLY A 111 1.82 -8.47 -1.03
CA GLY A 111 0.70 -7.59 -0.66
C GLY A 111 0.19 -6.78 -1.85
N ASP A 112 -0.61 -5.77 -1.57
CA ASP A 112 -1.30 -4.92 -2.55
C ASP A 112 -0.38 -3.94 -3.29
N ALA A 113 0.66 -3.43 -2.62
CA ALA A 113 1.51 -2.35 -3.15
C ALA A 113 2.05 -2.58 -4.58
N PRO A 114 2.59 -3.77 -4.97
CA PRO A 114 3.06 -3.97 -6.33
C PRO A 114 1.97 -4.40 -7.32
N ILE A 115 0.71 -4.57 -6.88
CA ILE A 115 -0.39 -5.06 -7.70
C ILE A 115 -1.17 -3.86 -8.24
N ILE A 116 -1.07 -3.63 -9.55
CA ILE A 116 -1.74 -2.53 -10.24
C ILE A 116 -3.26 -2.67 -10.08
N GLY A 117 -3.90 -1.60 -9.63
CA GLY A 117 -5.33 -1.55 -9.33
C GLY A 117 -5.69 -2.01 -7.92
N ALA A 118 -4.80 -2.64 -7.17
CA ALA A 118 -5.00 -2.91 -5.75
C ALA A 118 -4.40 -1.79 -4.89
N GLY A 119 -3.07 -1.73 -4.82
CA GLY A 119 -2.34 -0.76 -3.99
C GLY A 119 -1.89 0.50 -4.73
N THR A 120 -1.69 0.41 -6.05
CA THR A 120 -1.22 1.52 -6.90
C THR A 120 -2.03 1.57 -8.18
N TYR A 121 -2.52 2.76 -8.55
CA TYR A 121 -3.19 2.96 -9.83
C TYR A 121 -3.09 4.43 -10.27
N ALA A 122 -3.00 4.69 -11.57
CA ALA A 122 -3.09 6.05 -12.13
C ALA A 122 -3.77 6.01 -13.50
N ASN A 123 -4.68 6.96 -13.72
CA ASN A 123 -5.36 7.16 -15.00
C ASN A 123 -5.67 8.65 -15.18
N ASN A 124 -5.15 9.26 -16.25
CA ASN A 124 -5.35 10.69 -16.57
C ASN A 124 -6.83 11.08 -16.72
N GLU A 125 -7.71 10.14 -17.03
CA GLU A 125 -9.14 10.42 -17.14
C GLU A 125 -9.87 10.51 -15.80
N THR A 126 -9.25 10.05 -14.71
CA THR A 126 -9.85 9.96 -13.37
C THR A 126 -8.90 10.44 -12.28
N CYS A 127 -8.12 9.54 -11.68
CA CYS A 127 -7.26 9.80 -10.53
C CYS A 127 -6.02 8.90 -10.48
N ALA A 128 -5.03 9.37 -9.71
CA ALA A 128 -3.94 8.58 -9.17
C ALA A 128 -4.25 8.21 -7.73
N VAL A 129 -3.95 6.96 -7.35
CA VAL A 129 -4.24 6.39 -6.02
C VAL A 129 -3.04 5.59 -5.52
N SER A 130 -2.68 5.81 -4.27
CA SER A 130 -1.75 4.97 -3.51
C SER A 130 -2.40 4.54 -2.20
N ALA A 131 -2.29 3.25 -1.88
CA ALA A 131 -2.91 2.65 -0.72
C ALA A 131 -1.90 2.21 0.36
N THR A 132 -2.40 2.04 1.57
CA THR A 132 -1.71 1.43 2.71
C THR A 132 -2.71 0.68 3.58
N GLY A 133 -2.36 -0.52 4.05
CA GLY A 133 -3.26 -1.31 4.90
C GLY A 133 -3.05 -2.81 4.80
N TRP A 134 -4.11 -3.56 5.09
CA TRP A 134 -4.09 -5.01 5.04
C TRP A 134 -4.23 -5.53 3.60
N GLY A 135 -3.10 -5.72 2.93
CA GLY A 135 -3.01 -6.01 1.50
C GLY A 135 -3.94 -7.10 0.93
N GLU A 136 -4.24 -8.17 1.69
CA GLU A 136 -5.18 -9.21 1.25
C GLU A 136 -6.57 -8.63 0.92
N TYR A 137 -7.05 -7.67 1.70
CA TYR A 137 -8.34 -7.02 1.47
C TYR A 137 -8.29 -6.06 0.28
N PHE A 138 -7.17 -5.34 0.14
CA PHE A 138 -6.96 -4.37 -0.94
C PHE A 138 -6.87 -5.07 -2.31
N ILE A 139 -6.22 -6.23 -2.38
CA ILE A 139 -6.19 -7.08 -3.56
C ILE A 139 -7.60 -7.59 -3.89
N ARG A 140 -8.30 -8.15 -2.90
CA ARG A 140 -9.64 -8.75 -3.11
C ARG A 140 -10.69 -7.74 -3.60
N LEU A 141 -10.56 -6.48 -3.19
CA LEU A 141 -11.49 -5.41 -3.58
C LEU A 141 -11.01 -4.62 -4.81
N GLY A 142 -9.74 -4.74 -5.22
CA GLY A 142 -9.17 -3.87 -6.25
C GLY A 142 -9.29 -2.39 -5.88
N VAL A 143 -8.94 -2.04 -4.63
CA VAL A 143 -9.24 -0.74 -4.00
C VAL A 143 -8.89 0.45 -4.89
N ALA A 144 -7.66 0.53 -5.39
CA ALA A 144 -7.22 1.66 -6.20
C ALA A 144 -7.99 1.78 -7.54
N ARG A 145 -8.24 0.65 -8.22
CA ARG A 145 -9.00 0.63 -9.48
C ARG A 145 -10.48 0.92 -9.25
N ASP A 146 -11.06 0.44 -8.15
CA ASP A 146 -12.47 0.63 -7.80
C ASP A 146 -12.78 2.11 -7.52
N ILE A 147 -11.86 2.84 -6.87
CA ILE A 147 -11.96 4.31 -6.72
C ILE A 147 -12.00 4.98 -8.10
N SER A 148 -11.05 4.66 -8.99
CA SER A 148 -11.08 5.16 -10.37
C SER A 148 -12.38 4.76 -11.10
N ALA A 149 -12.90 3.55 -10.89
CA ALA A 149 -14.09 3.05 -11.57
C ALA A 149 -15.35 3.81 -11.11
N LEU A 150 -15.45 4.14 -9.83
CA LEU A 150 -16.56 4.91 -9.28
C LEU A 150 -16.58 6.34 -9.83
N MET A 151 -15.40 6.95 -10.01
CA MET A 151 -15.30 8.24 -10.71
C MET A 151 -15.71 8.09 -12.18
N GLU A 152 -15.14 7.12 -12.89
CA GLU A 152 -15.35 6.87 -14.33
C GLU A 152 -16.81 6.56 -14.65
N TYR A 153 -17.43 5.65 -13.91
CA TYR A 153 -18.73 5.06 -14.26
C TYR A 153 -19.90 5.67 -13.50
N ARG A 154 -19.63 6.35 -12.37
CA ARG A 154 -20.69 6.97 -11.55
C ARG A 154 -20.52 8.47 -11.35
N GLY A 155 -19.49 9.08 -11.93
CA GLY A 155 -19.25 10.52 -11.81
C GLY A 155 -19.03 10.99 -10.37
N GLN A 156 -18.60 10.10 -9.47
CA GLN A 156 -18.30 10.48 -8.09
C GLN A 156 -17.07 11.38 -8.03
N THR A 157 -17.01 12.27 -7.03
CA THR A 157 -15.75 12.96 -6.72
C THR A 157 -14.73 11.98 -6.15
N VAL A 158 -13.44 12.32 -6.21
CA VAL A 158 -12.37 11.46 -5.67
C VAL A 158 -12.56 11.16 -4.18
N GLN A 159 -13.03 12.13 -3.40
CA GLN A 159 -13.32 11.92 -1.97
C GLN A 159 -14.51 11.00 -1.75
N GLN A 160 -15.61 11.18 -2.49
CA GLN A 160 -16.79 10.32 -2.39
C GLN A 160 -16.45 8.86 -2.76
N ALA A 161 -15.67 8.67 -3.82
CA ALA A 161 -15.22 7.36 -4.26
C ALA A 161 -14.29 6.72 -3.22
N ALA A 162 -13.34 7.48 -2.68
CA ALA A 162 -12.45 7.01 -1.62
C ALA A 162 -13.22 6.55 -0.38
N ASP A 163 -14.17 7.36 0.11
CA ASP A 163 -14.97 7.01 1.30
C ASP A 163 -15.89 5.80 1.06
N MET A 164 -16.47 5.69 -0.14
CA MET A 164 -17.25 4.50 -0.52
C MET A 164 -16.41 3.22 -0.46
N VAL A 165 -15.15 3.27 -0.89
CA VAL A 165 -14.29 2.09 -0.89
C VAL A 165 -13.75 1.81 0.52
N ILE A 166 -13.24 2.82 1.22
CA ILE A 166 -12.52 2.63 2.51
C ILE A 166 -13.48 2.53 3.70
N GLN A 167 -14.43 3.45 3.83
CA GLN A 167 -15.34 3.49 4.98
C GLN A 167 -16.51 2.51 4.85
N ASN A 168 -16.72 1.92 3.68
CA ASN A 168 -17.87 1.04 3.45
C ASN A 168 -17.43 -0.33 2.93
N LYS A 169 -16.95 -0.45 1.68
CA LYS A 169 -16.60 -1.78 1.11
C LYS A 169 -15.50 -2.49 1.92
N LEU A 170 -14.42 -1.80 2.24
CA LEU A 170 -13.28 -2.34 3.00
C LEU A 170 -13.68 -2.68 4.44
N GLN A 171 -14.32 -1.75 5.14
CA GLN A 171 -14.74 -1.94 6.53
C GLN A 171 -15.75 -3.10 6.66
N LYS A 172 -16.72 -3.24 5.75
CA LYS A 172 -17.67 -4.37 5.74
C LYS A 172 -17.00 -5.72 5.57
N LEU A 173 -15.85 -5.76 4.89
CA LEU A 173 -15.08 -6.99 4.73
C LEU A 173 -14.22 -7.29 5.97
N GLY A 174 -14.07 -6.34 6.89
CA GLY A 174 -13.18 -6.42 8.06
C GLY A 174 -11.73 -6.05 7.75
N GLY A 175 -11.50 -5.28 6.67
CA GLY A 175 -10.17 -4.78 6.32
C GLY A 175 -9.89 -3.42 6.94
N ASP A 176 -8.62 -3.17 7.26
CA ASP A 176 -8.13 -1.90 7.78
C ASP A 176 -7.11 -1.27 6.83
N GLY A 177 -7.17 0.05 6.68
CA GLY A 177 -6.20 0.82 5.91
C GLY A 177 -6.71 2.18 5.46
N GLY A 178 -6.04 2.74 4.46
CA GLY A 178 -6.38 4.02 3.86
C GLY A 178 -5.70 4.25 2.51
N ILE A 179 -6.04 5.36 1.90
CA ILE A 179 -5.54 5.81 0.60
C ILE A 179 -5.23 7.29 0.63
N ILE A 180 -4.32 7.68 -0.26
CA ILE A 180 -4.21 9.03 -0.79
C ILE A 180 -4.51 8.99 -2.29
N ALA A 181 -5.18 10.02 -2.78
CA ALA A 181 -5.54 10.15 -4.18
C ALA A 181 -5.52 11.62 -4.63
N VAL A 182 -5.25 11.83 -5.92
CA VAL A 182 -5.43 13.12 -6.59
C VAL A 182 -6.14 12.88 -7.92
N ASP A 183 -7.18 13.66 -8.21
CA ASP A 183 -7.89 13.58 -9.49
C ASP A 183 -7.30 14.49 -10.57
N LYS A 184 -7.79 14.33 -11.80
CA LYS A 184 -7.34 15.11 -12.97
C LYS A 184 -7.60 16.62 -12.85
N PHE A 185 -8.39 17.05 -11.87
CA PHE A 185 -8.66 18.46 -11.59
C PHE A 185 -7.83 19.00 -10.42
N GLY A 186 -6.97 18.17 -9.82
CA GLY A 186 -6.15 18.52 -8.67
C GLY A 186 -6.88 18.42 -7.34
N ASN A 187 -8.09 17.85 -7.29
CA ASN A 187 -8.75 17.60 -6.01
C ASN A 187 -8.07 16.44 -5.30
N ILE A 188 -7.92 16.57 -3.99
CA ILE A 188 -7.29 15.58 -3.13
C ILE A 188 -8.36 14.71 -2.49
N GLY A 189 -8.18 13.39 -2.56
CA GLY A 189 -8.99 12.40 -1.86
C GLY A 189 -8.17 11.67 -0.81
N ILE A 190 -8.58 11.72 0.45
CA ILE A 190 -7.91 11.04 1.56
C ILE A 190 -8.98 10.33 2.37
N SER A 191 -8.83 9.03 2.56
CA SER A 191 -9.73 8.25 3.41
C SER A 191 -8.99 7.11 4.10
N PHE A 192 -9.24 6.92 5.39
CA PHE A 192 -8.66 5.85 6.20
C PHE A 192 -9.63 5.44 7.32
N ASN A 193 -9.73 4.14 7.60
CA ASN A 193 -10.60 3.60 8.64
C ASN A 193 -9.81 3.19 9.91
N SER A 194 -8.48 3.27 9.88
CA SER A 194 -7.59 3.15 11.04
C SER A 194 -7.70 4.36 12.00
N GLU A 195 -7.09 4.23 13.18
CA GLU A 195 -7.00 5.34 14.16
C GLU A 195 -6.23 6.55 13.61
N GLY A 196 -5.22 6.29 12.77
CA GLY A 196 -4.44 7.31 12.10
C GLY A 196 -3.79 6.79 10.82
N MET A 197 -3.32 7.73 10.00
CA MET A 197 -2.54 7.52 8.80
C MET A 197 -1.57 8.68 8.63
N TYR A 198 -0.27 8.39 8.69
CA TYR A 198 0.78 9.38 8.37
C TYR A 198 0.57 9.88 6.94
N ARG A 199 0.29 11.18 6.80
CA ARG A 199 -0.02 11.78 5.51
C ARG A 199 0.45 13.22 5.43
N ALA A 200 0.73 13.65 4.22
CA ALA A 200 0.97 15.03 3.88
C ALA A 200 0.50 15.30 2.46
N TYR A 201 0.16 16.56 2.18
CA TYR A 201 -0.11 17.01 0.81
C TYR A 201 0.25 18.48 0.65
N ILE A 202 0.45 18.88 -0.61
CA ILE A 202 0.66 20.27 -1.03
C ILE A 202 -0.29 20.50 -2.20
N ASN A 203 -1.08 21.56 -2.14
CA ASN A 203 -1.96 21.95 -3.24
C ASN A 203 -1.35 23.11 -4.03
N VAL A 204 -2.07 23.64 -5.02
CA VAL A 204 -1.67 24.77 -5.87
C VAL A 204 -1.36 26.07 -5.10
N ASP A 205 -1.81 26.17 -3.84
CA ASP A 205 -1.46 27.27 -2.94
C ASP A 205 -0.04 27.16 -2.34
N GLY A 206 0.64 26.04 -2.58
CA GLY A 206 2.01 25.76 -2.14
C GLY A 206 2.13 25.50 -0.64
N LYS A 207 1.03 25.40 0.10
CA LYS A 207 1.07 25.22 1.56
C LYS A 207 1.10 23.73 1.92
N PRO A 208 2.14 23.26 2.63
CA PRO A 208 2.16 21.88 3.09
C PRO A 208 1.20 21.69 4.26
N VAL A 209 0.43 20.61 4.19
CA VAL A 209 -0.40 20.09 5.28
C VAL A 209 0.18 18.74 5.70
N VAL A 210 0.32 18.53 7.01
CA VAL A 210 0.86 17.29 7.59
C VAL A 210 -0.04 16.85 8.73
N GLU A 211 -0.51 15.61 8.67
CA GLU A 211 -1.49 15.07 9.60
C GLU A 211 -1.21 13.59 9.90
N ILE A 212 -1.72 13.12 11.05
CA ILE A 212 -1.57 11.73 11.47
C ILE A 212 -2.93 11.18 11.88
N TYR A 213 -3.62 11.84 12.80
CA TYR A 213 -4.91 11.41 13.31
C TYR A 213 -6.07 12.03 12.51
N LYS A 214 -7.31 11.68 12.90
CA LYS A 214 -8.55 12.29 12.39
C LYS A 214 -8.78 13.66 13.01
#